data_AF-A0A3G4VSD8-F1
#
_entry.id   AF-A0A3G4VSD8-F1
#
_cell.length_a   1.000
_cell.length_b   1.000
_cell.length_c   1.000
_cell.angle_alpha   90.00
_cell.angle_beta   90.00
_cell.angle_gamma   90.00
#
_symmetry.space_group_name_H-M   'P 1'
#
loop_
_entity.id
_entity.type
_entity.pdbx_description
1 polymer ?
#
loop_
_entity_poly.entity_id
_entity_poly.type
_entity_poly.pdbx_seq_one_letter_code
_entity_poly.pdbx_strand_id
1 'polypeptide(L)'
;MAGHAITVDDEVFERLQREAQPLVDTPNSVLRRILNMDGPSGGGQRRRKPSLAPLLAKGLVSPGQRLTWQRRHLGVTYAAQVTEEGRLRLEDGAVCDSPSGACEAAARCKINGWDVWCTDDGTPLADLRARV
;
A
#
# COMPACT_ATOMS: atom_id res chain seq x y z
N MET A 1 -21.02 -4.29 10.93
CA MET A 1 -20.60 -5.12 12.09
C MET A 1 -21.21 -4.49 13.33
N ALA A 2 -21.88 -5.27 14.17
CA ALA A 2 -22.44 -4.75 15.42
C ALA A 2 -21.31 -4.46 16.43
N GLY A 3 -21.24 -3.23 16.94
CA GLY A 3 -20.29 -2.84 17.97
C GLY A 3 -20.77 -3.29 19.34
N HIS A 4 -19.88 -3.87 20.14
CA HIS A 4 -20.15 -4.26 21.53
C HIS A 4 -19.17 -3.49 22.41
N ALA A 5 -19.65 -2.95 23.54
CA ALA A 5 -18.81 -2.26 24.51
C ALA A 5 -18.45 -3.21 25.65
N ILE A 6 -17.17 -3.27 26.01
CA ILE A 6 -16.68 -3.96 27.19
C ILE A 6 -15.87 -2.97 28.03
N THR A 7 -15.93 -3.11 29.35
CA THR A 7 -15.14 -2.32 30.29
C THR A 7 -14.05 -3.20 30.87
N VAL A 8 -12.83 -2.67 30.95
CA VAL A 8 -11.65 -3.34 31.51
C VAL A 8 -11.07 -2.45 32.61
N ASP A 9 -10.37 -3.05 33.56
CA ASP A 9 -9.64 -2.31 34.59
C ASP A 9 -8.34 -1.68 34.04
N ASP A 10 -7.69 -0.87 34.88
CA ASP A 10 -6.47 -0.15 34.53
C ASP A 10 -5.30 -1.09 34.20
N GLU A 11 -5.17 -2.21 34.93
CA GLU A 11 -4.10 -3.19 34.71
C GLU A 11 -4.23 -3.85 33.32
N VAL A 12 -5.44 -4.26 32.96
CA VAL A 12 -5.76 -4.83 31.65
C VAL A 12 -5.56 -3.78 30.56
N PHE A 13 -5.98 -2.54 30.78
CA PHE A 13 -5.80 -1.46 29.82
C PHE A 13 -4.31 -1.15 29.55
N GLU A 14 -3.50 -1.05 30.60
CA GLU A 14 -2.04 -0.88 30.48
C GLU A 14 -1.39 -2.04 29.73
N ARG A 15 -1.84 -3.27 29.98
CA ARG A 15 -1.33 -4.46 29.29
C ARG A 15 -1.66 -4.43 27.80
N LEU A 16 -2.88 -4.04 27.44
CA LEU A 16 -3.28 -3.86 26.05
C LEU A 16 -2.44 -2.78 25.35
N GLN A 17 -2.11 -1.69 26.04
CA GLN A 17 -1.24 -0.64 25.47
C GLN A 17 0.19 -1.12 25.24
N ARG A 18 0.77 -1.89 26.19
CA ARG A 18 2.15 -2.42 26.06
C ARG A 18 2.30 -3.36 24.87
N GLU A 19 1.25 -4.15 24.59
CA GLU A 19 1.22 -5.09 23.47
C GLU A 19 0.89 -4.40 22.13
N ALA A 20 0.28 -3.21 22.15
CA ALA A 20 -0.14 -2.51 20.94
C ALA A 20 1.05 -1.96 20.14
N GLN A 21 1.01 -2.11 18.81
CA GLN A 21 1.84 -1.31 17.92
C GLN A 21 1.23 0.09 17.75
N PRO A 22 1.98 1.18 18.03
CA PRO A 22 1.47 2.54 17.88
C PRO A 22 0.91 2.80 16.48
N LEU A 23 -0.27 3.40 16.41
CA LEU A 23 -0.98 3.81 15.16
C LEU A 23 -1.41 2.69 14.21
N VAL A 24 -1.05 1.43 14.48
CA VAL A 24 -1.40 0.27 13.65
C VAL A 24 -2.47 -0.58 14.32
N ASP A 25 -2.37 -0.75 15.64
CA ASP A 25 -3.28 -1.60 16.40
C ASP A 25 -4.44 -0.81 17.03
N THR A 26 -5.62 -1.41 16.98
CA THR A 26 -6.78 -1.00 17.78
C THR A 26 -6.87 -1.90 19.01
N PRO A 27 -7.49 -1.49 20.12
CA PRO A 27 -7.68 -2.38 21.28
C PRO A 27 -8.33 -3.73 20.90
N ASN A 28 -9.26 -3.72 19.95
CA ASN A 28 -9.88 -4.92 19.42
C ASN A 28 -8.91 -5.80 18.61
N SER A 29 -7.94 -5.23 17.87
CA SER A 29 -6.93 -6.05 17.16
C SER A 29 -5.94 -6.69 18.13
N VAL A 30 -5.55 -5.99 19.21
CA VAL A 30 -4.70 -6.54 20.26
C VAL A 30 -5.41 -7.69 20.99
N LEU A 31 -6.68 -7.51 21.36
CA LEU A 31 -7.47 -8.54 22.02
C LEU A 31 -7.61 -9.80 21.15
N ARG A 32 -7.86 -9.66 19.85
CA ARG A 32 -7.98 -10.80 18.94
C ARG A 32 -6.69 -11.60 18.84
N ARG A 33 -5.54 -10.93 18.83
CA ARG A 33 -4.22 -11.56 18.81
C ARG A 33 -3.93 -12.31 20.11
N ILE A 34 -4.19 -11.68 21.26
CA ILE A 34 -3.97 -12.32 22.58
C ILE A 34 -4.84 -13.56 22.75
N LEU A 35 -6.08 -13.52 22.26
CA LEU A 35 -7.03 -14.62 22.38
C LEU A 35 -6.83 -15.71 21.31
N ASN A 36 -5.76 -15.65 20.50
CA ASN A 36 -5.53 -16.53 19.35
C ASN A 36 -6.75 -16.64 18.42
N MET A 37 -7.53 -15.56 18.31
CA MET A 37 -8.72 -15.48 17.46
C MET A 37 -8.35 -15.04 16.04
N ASP A 38 -7.13 -15.35 15.59
CA ASP A 38 -6.56 -15.04 14.27
C ASP A 38 -7.22 -15.85 13.13
N GLY A 39 -8.55 -15.80 13.06
CA GLY A 39 -9.28 -15.79 11.80
C GLY A 39 -9.26 -14.38 11.20
N PRO A 40 -9.27 -14.23 9.86
CA PRO A 40 -9.01 -12.96 9.20
C PRO A 40 -10.16 -11.99 9.45
N SER A 41 -10.02 -11.14 10.45
CA SER A 41 -11.01 -10.10 10.74
C SER A 41 -10.33 -8.86 11.29
N GLY A 42 -9.74 -8.10 10.36
CA GLY A 42 -9.76 -6.64 10.32
C GLY A 42 -8.74 -5.92 11.21
N GLY A 43 -7.73 -5.32 10.58
CA GLY A 43 -7.01 -4.18 11.15
C GLY A 43 -5.55 -4.08 10.73
N GLY A 44 -4.82 -5.20 10.72
CA GLY A 44 -3.45 -5.22 10.23
C GLY A 44 -3.41 -4.88 8.75
N GLN A 45 -2.52 -3.97 8.36
CA GLN A 45 -2.19 -3.62 6.98
C GLN A 45 -1.92 -4.92 6.23
N ARG A 46 -2.99 -5.50 5.66
CA ARG A 46 -3.02 -6.77 4.95
C ARG A 46 -1.92 -6.62 3.93
N ARG A 47 -0.78 -7.33 4.08
CA ARG A 47 0.36 -7.27 3.15
C ARG A 47 -0.22 -7.33 1.75
N ARG A 48 -0.43 -6.16 1.13
CA ARG A 48 -1.23 -6.09 -0.08
C ARG A 48 -0.31 -6.68 -1.11
N LYS A 49 -0.76 -7.73 -1.79
CA LYS A 49 0.06 -8.36 -2.82
C LYS A 49 0.61 -7.25 -3.72
N PRO A 50 1.93 -7.22 -3.97
CA PRO A 50 2.53 -6.22 -4.82
C PRO A 50 1.79 -6.20 -6.15
N SER A 51 1.17 -5.08 -6.46
CA SER A 51 0.21 -5.03 -7.55
C SER A 51 0.87 -5.09 -8.93
N LEU A 52 2.18 -4.82 -9.03
CA LEU A 52 2.96 -5.03 -10.24
C LEU A 52 3.52 -6.45 -10.38
N ALA A 53 3.37 -7.32 -9.37
CA ALA A 53 3.87 -8.70 -9.45
C ALA A 53 3.33 -9.49 -10.66
N PRO A 54 2.04 -9.36 -11.06
CA PRO A 54 1.54 -10.02 -12.28
C PRO A 54 2.18 -9.48 -13.57
N LEU A 55 2.51 -8.19 -13.60
CA LEU A 55 3.15 -7.54 -14.75
C LEU A 55 4.62 -7.98 -14.89
N LEU A 56 5.33 -8.09 -13.76
CA LEU A 56 6.68 -8.65 -13.70
C LEU A 56 6.69 -10.12 -14.15
N ALA A 57 5.73 -10.92 -13.67
CA ALA A 57 5.63 -12.34 -14.01
C ALA A 57 5.41 -12.57 -15.52
N LYS A 58 4.73 -11.63 -16.20
CA LYS A 58 4.57 -11.65 -17.67
C LYS A 58 5.70 -10.95 -18.44
N GLY A 59 6.67 -10.35 -17.75
CA GLY A 59 7.75 -9.57 -18.39
C GLY A 59 7.28 -8.28 -19.07
N LEU A 60 6.10 -7.77 -18.72
CA LEU A 60 5.56 -6.52 -19.26
C LEU A 60 6.23 -5.28 -18.64
N VAL A 61 6.74 -5.44 -17.43
CA VAL A 61 7.59 -4.46 -16.76
C VAL A 61 8.83 -5.17 -16.23
N SER A 62 9.94 -4.44 -16.11
CA SER A 62 11.19 -4.97 -15.56
C SER A 62 11.49 -4.38 -14.18
N PRO A 63 12.17 -5.13 -13.28
CA PRO A 63 12.73 -4.53 -12.08
C PRO A 63 13.70 -3.41 -12.43
N GLY A 64 13.65 -2.32 -11.67
CA GLY A 64 14.39 -1.08 -11.94
C GLY A 64 13.77 -0.19 -13.03
N GLN A 65 12.70 -0.63 -13.71
CA GLN A 65 12.06 0.18 -14.73
C GLN A 65 11.53 1.47 -14.15
N ARG A 66 11.86 2.58 -14.81
CA ARG A 66 11.41 3.91 -14.43
C ARG A 66 10.00 4.14 -14.96
N LEU A 67 9.14 4.59 -14.06
CA LEU A 67 7.80 5.05 -14.35
C LEU A 67 7.75 6.55 -14.12
N THR A 68 7.04 7.25 -14.99
CA THR A 68 6.87 8.69 -14.92
C THR A 68 5.39 9.03 -14.83
N TRP A 69 5.09 10.03 -14.02
CA TRP A 69 3.77 10.60 -13.91
C TRP A 69 3.86 12.11 -14.09
N GLN A 70 3.34 12.60 -15.21
CA GLN A 70 3.31 14.02 -15.51
C GLN A 70 1.98 14.65 -15.11
N ARG A 71 2.03 15.62 -14.19
CA ARG A 71 0.88 16.48 -13.87
C ARG A 71 0.95 17.74 -14.72
N ARG A 72 0.48 17.66 -15.96
CA ARG A 72 0.51 18.76 -16.95
C ARG A 72 -0.03 20.08 -16.41
N HIS A 73 -1.12 20.06 -15.63
CA HIS A 73 -1.70 21.26 -15.04
C HIS A 73 -0.83 21.94 -13.98
N LEU A 74 0.11 21.20 -13.36
CA LEU A 74 0.99 21.69 -12.30
C LEU A 74 2.44 21.85 -12.78
N GLY A 75 2.78 21.39 -13.99
CA GLY A 75 4.15 21.38 -14.50
C GLY A 75 5.10 20.44 -13.72
N VAL A 76 4.58 19.55 -12.87
CA VAL A 76 5.38 18.65 -12.03
C VAL A 76 5.39 17.24 -12.64
N THR A 77 6.57 16.64 -12.69
CA THR A 77 6.75 15.24 -13.08
C THR A 77 7.27 14.46 -11.88
N TYR A 78 6.59 13.36 -11.55
CA TYR A 78 7.02 12.42 -10.53
C TYR A 78 7.65 11.21 -11.20
N ALA A 79 8.76 10.71 -10.66
CA ALA A 79 9.33 9.45 -11.09
C ALA A 79 9.21 8.38 -9.97
N ALA A 80 8.99 7.15 -10.41
CA ALA A 80 9.01 5.96 -9.58
C ALA A 80 9.85 4.88 -10.28
N GLN A 81 10.33 3.91 -9.52
CA GLN A 81 11.03 2.73 -10.02
C GLN A 81 10.30 1.48 -9.58
N VAL A 82 10.15 0.52 -10.49
CA VAL A 82 9.60 -0.80 -10.14
C VAL A 82 10.64 -1.60 -9.37
N THR A 83 10.30 -2.16 -8.22
CA THR A 83 11.21 -3.05 -7.46
C THR A 83 11.09 -4.50 -7.95
N GLU A 84 12.07 -5.35 -7.64
CA GLU A 84 12.04 -6.78 -7.97
C GLU A 84 10.82 -7.51 -7.38
N GLU A 85 10.29 -7.01 -6.27
CA GLU A 85 9.10 -7.56 -5.62
C GLU A 85 7.78 -7.13 -6.29
N GLY A 86 7.81 -6.21 -7.26
CA GLY A 86 6.60 -5.64 -7.88
C GLY A 86 5.96 -4.51 -7.08
N ARG A 87 6.79 -3.73 -6.38
CA ARG A 87 6.39 -2.50 -5.69
C ARG A 87 6.92 -1.28 -6.44
N LEU A 88 6.46 -0.11 -6.05
CA LEU A 88 6.91 1.17 -6.59
C LEU A 88 7.75 1.89 -5.56
N ARG A 89 8.98 2.20 -5.92
CA ARG A 89 9.88 3.05 -5.15
C ARG A 89 9.92 4.45 -5.75
N LEU A 90 9.47 5.44 -5.00
CA LEU A 90 9.52 6.85 -5.38
C LEU A 90 10.93 7.42 -5.22
N GLU A 91 11.19 8.57 -5.85
CA GLU A 91 12.47 9.28 -5.70
C GLU A 91 12.74 9.78 -4.27
N ASP A 92 11.68 10.04 -3.49
CA ASP A 92 11.78 10.38 -2.07
C ASP A 92 12.16 9.18 -1.17
N GLY A 93 12.28 7.99 -1.76
CA GLY A 93 12.61 6.73 -1.07
C GLY A 93 11.40 5.95 -0.58
N ALA A 94 10.17 6.47 -0.70
CA ALA A 94 8.97 5.78 -0.28
C ALA A 94 8.68 4.56 -1.17
N VAL A 95 8.41 3.40 -0.54
CA VAL A 95 8.05 2.17 -1.24
C VAL A 95 6.57 1.87 -1.04
N CYS A 96 5.84 1.71 -2.13
CA CYS A 96 4.40 1.49 -2.14
C CYS A 96 4.05 0.19 -2.88
N ASP A 97 3.18 -0.61 -2.29
CA ASP A 97 2.73 -1.88 -2.90
C ASP A 97 1.72 -1.66 -4.04
N SER A 98 1.26 -0.41 -4.26
CA SER A 98 0.31 -0.06 -5.31
C SER A 98 0.58 1.27 -6.02
N PRO A 99 0.28 1.38 -7.33
CA PRO A 99 0.32 2.62 -8.10
C PRO A 99 -0.44 3.78 -7.44
N SER A 100 -1.64 3.53 -6.92
CA SER A 100 -2.42 4.57 -6.24
C SER A 100 -1.76 4.99 -4.93
N GLY A 101 -1.16 4.05 -4.18
CA GLY A 101 -0.38 4.37 -2.98
C GLY A 101 0.84 5.21 -3.32
N ALA A 102 1.49 4.97 -4.46
CA ALA A 102 2.59 5.81 -4.94
C ALA A 102 2.12 7.23 -5.30
N CYS A 103 0.92 7.40 -5.87
CA CYS A 103 0.35 8.75 -6.07
C CYS A 103 0.04 9.46 -4.76
N GLU A 104 -0.43 8.73 -3.75
CA GLU A 104 -0.71 9.25 -2.41
C GLU A 104 0.58 9.65 -1.70
N ALA A 105 1.63 8.83 -1.77
CA ALA A 105 2.93 9.18 -1.20
C ALA A 105 3.57 10.37 -1.92
N ALA A 106 3.60 10.34 -3.26
CA ALA A 106 4.29 11.36 -4.06
C ALA A 106 3.60 12.74 -4.04
N ALA A 107 2.27 12.76 -4.20
CA ALA A 107 1.51 13.99 -4.40
C ALA A 107 0.43 14.23 -3.34
N ARG A 108 0.39 13.40 -2.27
CA ARG A 108 -0.63 13.45 -1.19
C ARG A 108 -2.05 13.51 -1.72
N CYS A 109 -2.29 12.79 -2.81
CA CYS A 109 -3.56 12.81 -3.51
C CYS A 109 -4.06 11.39 -3.80
N LYS A 110 -5.38 11.24 -3.80
CA LYS A 110 -6.03 9.96 -4.09
C LYS A 110 -6.48 9.94 -5.55
N ILE A 111 -5.63 9.42 -6.42
CA ILE A 111 -5.87 9.29 -7.86
C ILE A 111 -5.68 7.82 -8.27
N ASN A 112 -6.31 7.43 -9.39
CA ASN A 112 -6.05 6.13 -9.99
C ASN A 112 -4.62 6.05 -10.52
N GLY A 113 -3.73 5.39 -9.77
CA GLY A 113 -2.33 5.25 -10.16
C GLY A 113 -2.12 4.50 -11.47
N TRP A 114 -3.03 3.61 -11.85
CA TRP A 114 -2.87 2.79 -13.06
C TRP A 114 -2.89 3.60 -14.35
N ASP A 115 -3.69 4.65 -14.41
CA ASP A 115 -3.86 5.45 -15.63
C ASP A 115 -2.81 6.57 -15.76
N VAL A 116 -2.18 6.94 -14.64
CA VAL A 116 -1.31 8.12 -14.58
C VAL A 116 0.17 7.80 -14.61
N TRP A 117 0.56 6.61 -14.15
CA TRP A 117 1.93 6.12 -14.23
C TRP A 117 2.18 5.51 -15.60
N CYS A 118 3.16 6.05 -16.31
CA CYS A 118 3.59 5.58 -17.63
C CYS A 118 5.02 5.04 -17.57
N THR A 119 5.34 4.04 -18.38
CA THR A 119 6.72 3.60 -18.64
C THR A 119 7.50 4.68 -19.40
N ASP A 120 8.81 4.50 -19.54
CA ASP A 120 9.65 5.38 -20.36
C ASP A 120 9.22 5.36 -21.84
N ASP A 121 8.69 4.22 -22.31
CA ASP A 121 8.04 4.08 -23.62
C ASP A 121 6.70 4.83 -23.75
N GLY A 122 6.25 5.52 -22.68
CA GLY A 122 4.99 6.27 -22.65
C GLY A 122 3.74 5.39 -22.51
N THR A 123 3.89 4.09 -22.26
CA THR A 123 2.75 3.17 -22.09
C THR A 123 2.21 3.26 -20.65
N PRO A 124 0.92 3.53 -20.45
CA PRO A 124 0.34 3.57 -19.11
C PRO A 124 0.26 2.17 -18.48
N LEU A 125 0.43 2.09 -17.16
CA LEU A 125 0.34 0.82 -16.42
C LEU A 125 -1.02 0.12 -16.61
N ALA A 126 -2.10 0.89 -16.82
CA ALA A 126 -3.42 0.36 -17.10
C ALA A 126 -3.46 -0.52 -18.36
N ASP A 127 -2.79 -0.08 -19.43
CA ASP A 127 -2.70 -0.82 -20.69
C ASP A 127 -1.88 -2.10 -20.54
N LEU A 128 -0.77 -2.03 -19.80
CA LEU A 128 0.02 -3.21 -19.49
C LEU A 128 -0.80 -4.19 -18.65
N ARG A 129 -1.59 -3.71 -17.69
CA ARG A 129 -2.43 -4.56 -16.85
C ARG A 129 -3.52 -5.25 -17.65
N ALA A 130 -4.06 -4.60 -18.68
CA ALA A 130 -5.05 -5.21 -19.57
C ALA A 130 -4.50 -6.39 -20.40
N ARG A 131 -3.17 -6.53 -20.49
CA ARG A 131 -2.48 -7.64 -21.16
C ARG A 131 -2.16 -8.82 -20.21
N VAL A 132 -2.45 -8.67 -18.92
CA VAL A 132 -2.27 -9.72 -17.89
C VAL A 132 -3.47 -10.64 -17.81
#